data_AF-A0A520JZ10-F1
#
_entry.id   AF-A0A520JZ10-F1
#
_cell.length_a   1.000
_cell.length_b   1.000
_cell.length_c   1.000
_cell.angle_alpha   90.00
_cell.angle_beta   90.00
_cell.angle_gamma   90.00
#
_symmetry.space_group_name_H-M   'P 1'
#
loop_
_entity.id
_entity.type
_entity.pdbx_description
1 polymer ?
#
loop_
_entity_poly.entity_id
_entity_poly.type
_entity_poly.pdbx_seq_one_letter_code
_entity_poly.pdbx_strand_id
1 'polypeptide(L)'
;MKRLGLEDRERIIILVLISVFLVLISLSLADLAPFTLANEDLDNARGILEGVGVEGLSAIFAIVISLTLMAVQFASQQYTHRIMDLHIKSLIFWSVVVIYLSSLLYNIFMLGRLSEPIESRYIEVSMLLTTLCFIMLIPYFFITMVRLRPETVISNLLTKLDEQYLNSIKGLLTEGERGIPSEADKLLPITEIIEKSIGTGDRGSARFGIEVIFTRYMAHLSTENEAYVSPYFLGHILGIGREAIIEADDDSMVQVLAIFGKAGTHAITHKMDFTTKLVLENISIIGFKVLKDYDVATQQMIDSLQSMLRAQMSVEGCSDELRARIFTLYQDAADALITLEKYRLVKYLVNSFAGLIDIMVETKHYDEIERTGELLERVGVHAVNLDLRDIIHQSVHLLHRIGISAAKNKLVWYTPQAPVTIAERIIDHLLKIEGNTLRYRAKSKEYDTMINEIEYARKDIEKYLEKGTDFSDLWR
;
A
#
# COMPACT_ATOMS: atom_id res chain seq x y z
N MET A 1 -12.55 -25.10 -4.34
CA MET A 1 -11.50 -25.45 -5.32
C MET A 1 -10.27 -24.59 -4.98
N LYS A 2 -9.32 -25.11 -4.18
CA LYS A 2 -8.11 -24.37 -3.80
C LYS A 2 -7.33 -24.03 -5.09
N ARG A 3 -7.01 -22.75 -5.33
CA ARG A 3 -6.09 -22.38 -6.41
C ARG A 3 -4.75 -23.05 -6.09
N LEU A 4 -4.41 -24.13 -6.81
CA LEU A 4 -3.06 -24.70 -6.80
C LEU A 4 -2.08 -23.53 -6.97
N GLY A 5 -1.10 -23.44 -6.07
CA GLY A 5 -0.08 -22.41 -6.13
C GLY A 5 0.64 -22.48 -7.47
N LEU A 6 1.16 -21.36 -7.94
CA LEU A 6 1.91 -21.31 -9.20
C LEU A 6 3.01 -22.39 -9.22
N GLU A 7 3.71 -22.56 -8.10
CA GLU A 7 4.75 -23.58 -7.92
C GLU A 7 4.26 -25.02 -8.13
N ASP A 8 3.06 -25.37 -7.67
CA ASP A 8 2.51 -26.71 -7.83
C ASP A 8 2.21 -26.99 -9.30
N ARG A 9 1.65 -26.01 -10.02
CA ARG A 9 1.37 -26.12 -11.45
C ARG A 9 2.65 -26.28 -12.25
N GLU A 10 3.68 -25.51 -11.92
CA GLU A 10 4.99 -25.61 -12.54
C GLU A 10 5.60 -27.00 -12.39
N ARG A 11 5.59 -27.53 -11.16
CA ARG A 11 6.08 -28.89 -10.87
C ARG A 11 5.31 -29.95 -11.65
N ILE A 12 3.97 -29.84 -11.70
CA ILE A 12 3.12 -30.78 -12.42
C ILE A 12 3.45 -30.76 -13.92
N ILE A 13 3.57 -29.58 -14.54
CA ILE A 13 3.88 -29.48 -15.98
C ILE A 13 5.21 -30.19 -16.30
N ILE A 14 6.25 -29.95 -15.49
CA ILE A 14 7.57 -30.54 -15.70
C ILE A 14 7.53 -32.07 -15.48
N LEU A 15 6.90 -32.53 -14.40
CA LEU A 15 6.79 -33.96 -14.11
C LEU A 15 5.97 -34.71 -15.17
N VAL A 16 4.91 -34.09 -15.70
CA VAL A 16 4.11 -34.64 -16.80
C VAL A 16 4.97 -34.74 -18.06
N LEU A 17 5.71 -33.70 -18.43
CA LEU A 17 6.61 -33.75 -19.59
C LEU A 17 7.67 -34.85 -19.44
N ILE A 18 8.36 -34.90 -18.29
CA ILE A 18 9.38 -35.91 -18.03
C ILE A 18 8.78 -37.32 -18.07
N SER A 19 7.63 -37.55 -17.44
CA SER A 19 6.99 -38.87 -17.40
C SER A 19 6.51 -39.34 -18.77
N VAL A 20 5.94 -38.44 -19.59
CA VAL A 20 5.55 -38.76 -20.98
C VAL A 20 6.76 -39.20 -21.78
N PHE A 21 7.85 -38.44 -21.74
CA PHE A 21 9.06 -38.80 -22.48
C PHE A 21 9.74 -40.06 -21.93
N LEU A 22 9.71 -40.29 -20.61
CA LEU A 22 10.24 -41.53 -20.02
C LEU A 22 9.47 -42.76 -20.52
N VAL A 23 8.15 -42.66 -20.64
CA VAL A 23 7.32 -43.73 -21.23
C VAL A 23 7.67 -43.92 -22.70
N LEU A 24 7.79 -42.84 -23.49
CA LEU A 24 8.17 -42.93 -24.91
C LEU A 24 9.55 -43.57 -25.10
N ILE A 25 10.53 -43.19 -24.28
CA ILE A 25 11.88 -43.78 -24.29
C ILE A 25 11.81 -45.27 -23.93
N SER A 26 11.02 -45.64 -22.92
CA SER A 26 10.85 -47.04 -22.52
C SER A 26 10.19 -47.88 -23.62
N LEU A 27 9.20 -47.32 -24.33
CA LEU A 27 8.54 -47.98 -25.45
C LEU A 27 9.47 -48.15 -26.65
N SER A 28 10.28 -47.13 -26.97
CA SER A 28 11.31 -47.20 -28.03
C SER A 28 12.40 -48.22 -27.68
N LEU A 29 12.87 -48.26 -26.43
CA LEU A 29 13.83 -49.29 -25.97
C LEU A 29 13.26 -50.71 -26.01
N ALA A 30 11.95 -50.88 -25.84
CA ALA A 30 11.25 -52.16 -25.89
C ALA A 30 10.85 -52.58 -27.32
N ASP A 31 11.16 -51.77 -28.33
CA ASP A 31 10.80 -51.98 -29.74
C ASP A 31 9.27 -52.08 -29.98
N LEU A 32 8.48 -51.48 -29.08
CA LEU A 32 7.01 -51.50 -29.14
C LEU A 32 6.45 -50.34 -29.97
N ALA A 33 7.25 -49.32 -30.22
CA ALA A 33 6.88 -48.14 -30.98
C ALA A 33 8.11 -47.58 -31.72
N PRO A 34 8.59 -48.27 -32.79
CA PRO A 34 9.71 -47.77 -33.57
C PRO A 34 9.31 -46.47 -34.26
N PHE A 35 9.95 -45.37 -33.86
CA PHE A 35 9.78 -44.10 -34.56
C PHE A 35 10.63 -44.16 -35.82
N THR A 36 10.00 -44.46 -36.96
CA THR A 36 10.62 -44.71 -38.29
C THR A 36 11.37 -43.51 -38.91
N LEU A 37 11.84 -42.57 -38.08
CA LEU A 37 12.60 -41.39 -38.48
C LEU A 37 14.11 -41.65 -38.52
N ALA A 38 14.59 -42.72 -37.87
CA ALA A 38 16.00 -43.12 -37.92
C ALA A 38 16.26 -44.01 -39.14
N ASN A 39 16.99 -43.48 -40.13
CA ASN A 39 17.56 -44.31 -41.20
C ASN A 39 18.78 -45.07 -40.66
N GLU A 40 18.95 -46.34 -41.05
CA GLU A 40 20.09 -47.20 -40.65
C GLU A 40 21.44 -46.79 -41.25
N ASP A 41 21.53 -45.58 -41.81
CA ASP A 41 22.73 -45.05 -42.45
C ASP A 41 23.68 -44.43 -41.41
N LEU A 42 24.94 -44.87 -41.41
CA LEU A 42 25.97 -44.46 -40.45
C LEU A 42 26.20 -42.96 -40.44
N ASP A 43 26.21 -42.35 -41.62
CA ASP A 43 26.46 -40.93 -41.75
C ASP A 43 25.30 -40.10 -41.18
N ASN A 44 24.06 -40.56 -41.35
CA ASN A 44 22.88 -39.92 -40.73
C ASN A 44 22.86 -40.11 -39.22
N ALA A 45 23.11 -41.32 -38.73
CA ALA A 45 23.18 -41.62 -37.30
C ALA A 45 24.22 -40.74 -36.60
N ARG A 46 25.40 -40.64 -37.21
CA ARG A 46 26.48 -39.78 -36.75
C ARG A 46 26.07 -38.30 -36.81
N GLY A 47 25.48 -37.84 -37.91
CA GLY A 47 25.02 -36.46 -38.05
C GLY A 47 23.98 -36.05 -37.00
N ILE A 48 23.06 -36.94 -36.64
CA ILE A 48 22.06 -36.70 -35.58
C ILE A 48 22.73 -36.65 -34.21
N LEU A 49 23.56 -37.64 -33.86
CA LEU A 49 24.21 -37.72 -32.54
C LEU A 49 25.22 -36.58 -32.35
N GLU A 50 26.08 -36.34 -33.34
CA GLU A 50 27.14 -35.32 -33.30
C GLU A 50 26.55 -33.91 -33.48
N GLY A 51 25.86 -33.65 -34.59
CA GLY A 51 25.39 -32.31 -34.94
C GLY A 51 24.21 -31.84 -34.11
N VAL A 52 23.11 -32.58 -34.08
CA VAL A 52 21.91 -32.16 -33.32
C VAL A 52 22.08 -32.46 -31.83
N GLY A 53 22.58 -33.64 -31.51
CA GLY A 53 22.71 -34.15 -30.14
C GLY A 53 23.83 -33.46 -29.36
N VAL A 54 25.08 -33.50 -29.82
CA VAL A 54 26.21 -32.92 -29.06
C VAL A 54 26.35 -31.43 -29.33
N GLU A 55 26.56 -31.01 -30.58
CA GLU A 55 26.84 -29.60 -30.91
C GLU A 55 25.61 -28.71 -30.65
N GLY A 56 24.44 -29.11 -31.15
CA GLY A 56 23.19 -28.38 -30.99
C GLY A 56 22.75 -28.22 -29.53
N LEU A 57 22.68 -29.31 -28.77
CA LEU A 57 22.32 -29.22 -27.34
C LEU A 57 23.37 -28.47 -26.53
N SER A 58 24.67 -28.62 -26.82
CA SER A 58 25.73 -27.92 -26.10
C SER A 58 25.63 -26.41 -26.29
N ALA A 59 25.41 -25.96 -27.54
CA ALA A 59 25.23 -24.55 -27.85
C ALA A 59 24.01 -23.95 -27.14
N ILE A 60 22.86 -24.65 -27.19
CA ILE A 60 21.63 -24.17 -26.54
C ILE A 60 21.75 -24.22 -25.02
N PHE A 61 22.39 -25.25 -24.46
CA PHE A 61 22.68 -25.34 -23.04
C PHE A 61 23.54 -24.16 -22.58
N ALA A 62 24.60 -23.83 -23.32
CA ALA A 62 25.44 -22.67 -23.03
C ALA A 62 24.62 -21.37 -23.03
N ILE A 63 23.76 -21.16 -24.05
CA ILE A 63 22.87 -19.99 -24.13
C ILE A 63 21.92 -19.93 -22.93
N VAL A 64 21.29 -21.05 -22.56
CA VAL A 64 20.36 -21.11 -21.42
C VAL A 64 21.07 -20.75 -20.13
N ILE A 65 22.26 -21.30 -19.89
CA ILE A 65 23.05 -20.98 -18.69
C ILE A 65 23.43 -19.49 -18.69
N SER A 66 23.91 -18.95 -19.82
CA SER A 66 24.26 -17.53 -19.92
C SER A 66 23.07 -16.60 -19.68
N LEU A 67 21.91 -16.88 -20.30
CA LEU A 67 20.69 -16.09 -20.09
C LEU A 67 20.19 -16.18 -18.65
N THR A 68 20.27 -17.37 -18.04
CA THR A 68 19.86 -17.55 -16.65
C THR A 68 20.76 -16.78 -15.70
N LEU A 69 22.08 -16.84 -15.90
CA LEU A 69 23.03 -16.06 -15.12
C LEU A 69 22.81 -14.56 -15.29
N MET A 70 22.58 -14.09 -16.52
CA MET A 70 22.25 -12.69 -16.79
C MET A 70 20.96 -12.26 -16.09
N ALA A 71 19.92 -13.09 -16.13
CA ALA A 71 18.66 -12.82 -15.46
C ALA A 71 18.80 -12.78 -13.92
N VAL A 72 19.60 -13.68 -13.35
CA VAL A 72 19.94 -13.67 -11.92
C VAL A 72 20.73 -12.42 -11.56
N GLN A 73 21.70 -12.02 -12.39
CA GLN A 73 22.45 -10.77 -12.21
C GLN A 73 21.51 -9.57 -12.24
N PHE A 74 20.62 -9.49 -13.23
CA PHE A 74 19.62 -8.43 -13.33
C PHE A 74 18.72 -8.37 -12.10
N ALA A 75 18.19 -9.50 -11.64
CA ALA A 75 17.38 -9.57 -10.42
C ALA A 75 18.17 -9.17 -9.17
N SER A 76 19.44 -9.59 -9.05
CA SER A 76 20.31 -9.23 -7.92
C SER A 76 20.62 -7.73 -7.88
N GLN A 77 20.75 -7.11 -9.05
CA GLN A 77 20.93 -5.68 -9.17
C GLN A 77 19.63 -4.95 -8.89
N GLN A 78 18.49 -5.45 -9.38
CA GLN A 78 17.20 -4.77 -9.26
C GLN A 78 16.55 -4.88 -7.88
N TYR A 79 16.75 -5.97 -7.15
CA TYR A 79 15.93 -6.25 -5.98
C TYR A 79 16.70 -6.31 -4.66
N THR A 80 17.81 -7.05 -4.63
CA THR A 80 18.82 -7.16 -3.55
C THR A 80 19.51 -8.52 -3.64
N HIS A 81 20.77 -8.62 -3.20
CA HIS A 81 21.56 -9.86 -3.20
C HIS A 81 20.86 -11.05 -2.51
N ARG A 82 19.99 -10.78 -1.51
CA ARG A 82 19.21 -11.80 -0.77
C ARG A 82 18.22 -12.58 -1.63
N ILE A 83 17.82 -12.04 -2.78
CA ILE A 83 16.83 -12.67 -3.68
C ILE A 83 17.48 -13.68 -4.64
N MET A 84 18.81 -13.64 -4.78
CA MET A 84 19.57 -14.58 -5.60
C MET A 84 19.34 -16.05 -5.19
N ASP A 85 19.24 -16.30 -3.88
CA ASP A 85 18.99 -17.62 -3.31
C ASP A 85 17.69 -18.26 -3.81
N LEU A 86 16.69 -17.44 -4.18
CA LEU A 86 15.40 -17.93 -4.65
C LEU A 86 15.50 -18.56 -6.04
N HIS A 87 16.41 -18.06 -6.89
CA HIS A 87 16.59 -18.57 -8.25
C HIS A 87 17.52 -19.79 -8.27
N ILE A 88 18.64 -19.76 -7.54
CA ILE A 88 19.62 -20.87 -7.54
C ILE A 88 19.04 -22.14 -6.93
N LYS A 89 18.15 -22.02 -5.93
CA LYS A 89 17.48 -23.17 -5.29
C LYS A 89 16.26 -23.67 -6.07
N SER A 90 15.99 -23.12 -7.27
CA SER A 90 14.86 -23.55 -8.08
C SER A 90 15.06 -24.98 -8.59
N LEU A 91 14.21 -25.90 -8.14
CA LEU A 91 14.18 -27.29 -8.61
C LEU A 91 14.04 -27.39 -10.13
N ILE A 92 13.36 -26.42 -10.75
CA ILE A 92 13.11 -26.36 -12.19
C ILE A 92 14.42 -26.14 -12.96
N PHE A 93 15.23 -25.19 -12.51
CA PHE A 93 16.54 -24.92 -13.10
C PHE A 93 17.41 -26.17 -13.05
N TRP A 94 17.53 -26.80 -11.87
CA TRP A 94 18.30 -28.02 -11.71
C TRP A 94 17.76 -29.20 -12.54
N SER A 95 16.44 -29.31 -12.69
CA SER A 95 15.84 -30.34 -13.54
C SER A 95 16.24 -30.16 -15.01
N VAL A 96 16.18 -28.93 -15.52
CA VAL A 96 16.62 -28.60 -16.89
C VAL A 96 18.11 -28.92 -17.05
N VAL A 97 18.95 -28.48 -16.11
CA VAL A 97 20.40 -28.74 -16.13
C VAL A 97 20.71 -30.24 -16.16
N VAL A 98 20.09 -31.02 -15.28
CA VAL A 98 20.33 -32.48 -15.19
C VAL A 98 19.87 -33.20 -16.45
N ILE A 99 18.70 -32.83 -17.01
CA ILE A 99 18.19 -33.44 -18.25
C ILE A 99 19.11 -33.12 -19.43
N TYR A 100 19.53 -31.86 -19.58
CA TYR A 100 20.45 -31.46 -20.65
C TYR A 100 21.80 -32.15 -20.54
N LEU A 101 22.40 -32.16 -19.34
CA LEU A 101 23.69 -32.82 -19.12
C LEU A 101 23.61 -34.32 -19.35
N SER A 102 22.55 -34.97 -18.90
CA SER A 102 22.33 -36.41 -19.12
C SER A 102 22.13 -36.72 -20.61
N SER A 103 21.39 -35.87 -21.33
CA SER A 103 21.20 -35.99 -22.78
C SER A 103 22.53 -35.82 -23.54
N LEU A 104 23.33 -34.82 -23.18
CA LEU A 104 24.67 -34.61 -23.76
C LEU A 104 25.59 -35.81 -23.52
N LEU A 105 25.65 -36.29 -22.27
CA LEU A 105 26.47 -37.46 -21.91
C LEU A 105 26.00 -38.71 -22.65
N TYR A 106 24.69 -38.90 -22.81
CA TYR A 106 24.14 -40.00 -23.61
C TYR A 106 24.58 -39.93 -25.07
N ASN A 107 24.45 -38.77 -25.71
CA ASN A 107 24.86 -38.56 -27.10
C ASN A 107 26.35 -38.81 -27.31
N ILE A 108 27.22 -38.28 -26.43
CA ILE A 108 28.67 -38.50 -26.47
C ILE A 108 29.00 -39.99 -26.30
N PHE A 109 28.36 -40.64 -25.33
CA PHE A 109 28.59 -42.06 -25.05
C PHE A 109 28.17 -42.94 -26.24
N MET A 110 27.01 -42.66 -26.85
CA MET A 110 26.53 -43.39 -28.02
C MET A 110 27.38 -43.13 -29.26
N LEU A 111 27.87 -41.91 -29.45
CA LEU A 111 28.81 -41.59 -30.52
C LEU A 111 30.10 -42.41 -30.41
N GLY A 112 30.62 -42.60 -29.19
CA GLY A 112 31.79 -43.45 -28.93
C GLY A 112 31.53 -44.96 -29.09
N ARG A 113 30.26 -45.38 -29.12
CA ARG A 113 29.83 -46.78 -29.30
C ARG A 113 29.32 -47.08 -30.71
N LEU A 114 29.30 -46.08 -31.59
CA LEU A 114 28.73 -46.21 -32.93
C LEU A 114 29.63 -47.14 -33.78
N SER A 115 29.11 -48.31 -34.14
CA SER A 115 29.75 -49.30 -35.00
C SER A 115 28.69 -50.00 -35.85
N GLU A 116 29.05 -50.44 -37.05
CA GLU A 116 28.12 -51.18 -37.93
C GLU A 116 27.94 -52.63 -37.42
N PRO A 117 26.72 -53.19 -37.40
CA PRO A 117 25.44 -52.59 -37.79
C PRO A 117 24.85 -51.68 -36.70
N ILE A 118 24.16 -50.62 -37.13
CA ILE A 118 23.64 -49.59 -36.22
C ILE A 118 22.29 -50.02 -35.66
N GLU A 119 22.17 -49.97 -34.34
CA GLU A 119 20.90 -50.22 -33.68
C GLU A 119 20.06 -48.92 -33.66
N SER A 120 19.00 -48.85 -34.48
CA SER A 120 18.10 -47.69 -34.61
C SER A 120 17.62 -47.13 -33.26
N ARG A 121 17.39 -48.02 -32.28
CA ARG A 121 16.92 -47.66 -30.93
C ARG A 121 17.77 -46.59 -30.24
N TYR A 122 19.10 -46.58 -30.42
CA TYR A 122 19.94 -45.58 -29.76
C TYR A 122 19.78 -44.19 -30.37
N ILE A 123 19.57 -44.12 -31.68
CA ILE A 123 19.32 -42.87 -32.39
C ILE A 123 17.95 -42.33 -32.00
N GLU A 124 16.93 -43.19 -31.95
CA GLU A 124 15.59 -42.81 -31.51
C GLU A 124 15.58 -42.24 -30.09
N VAL A 125 16.25 -42.89 -29.14
CA VAL A 125 16.36 -42.39 -27.76
C VAL A 125 17.10 -41.04 -27.73
N SER A 126 18.16 -40.87 -28.52
CA SER A 126 18.84 -39.57 -28.66
C SER A 126 17.89 -38.48 -29.19
N MET A 127 17.13 -38.78 -30.24
CA MET A 127 16.16 -37.84 -30.82
C MET A 127 15.06 -37.48 -29.81
N LEU A 128 14.55 -38.45 -29.05
CA LEU A 128 13.55 -38.22 -28.01
C LEU A 128 14.11 -37.37 -26.86
N LEU A 129 15.33 -37.64 -26.40
CA LEU A 129 16.00 -36.84 -25.36
C LEU A 129 16.27 -35.40 -25.84
N THR A 130 16.73 -35.24 -27.07
CA THR A 130 16.96 -33.92 -27.68
C THR A 130 15.64 -33.15 -27.83
N THR A 131 14.57 -33.83 -28.26
CA THR A 131 13.23 -33.24 -28.38
C THR A 131 12.69 -32.82 -27.00
N LEU A 132 12.86 -33.66 -25.98
CA LEU A 132 12.52 -33.31 -24.59
C LEU A 132 13.25 -32.05 -24.15
N CYS A 133 14.56 -31.94 -24.40
CA CYS A 133 15.35 -30.76 -24.07
C CYS A 133 14.79 -29.48 -24.72
N PHE A 134 14.40 -29.53 -26.00
CA PHE A 134 13.79 -28.37 -26.68
C PHE A 134 12.42 -28.01 -26.13
N ILE A 135 11.55 -29.00 -25.93
CA ILE A 135 10.20 -28.74 -25.40
C ILE A 135 10.27 -28.20 -23.98
N MET A 136 11.19 -28.68 -23.16
CA MET A 136 11.42 -28.20 -21.78
C MET A 136 11.90 -26.74 -21.71
N LEU A 137 12.52 -26.21 -22.77
CA LEU A 137 12.98 -24.83 -22.83
C LEU A 137 11.81 -23.83 -22.74
N ILE A 138 10.69 -24.14 -23.41
CA ILE A 138 9.51 -23.27 -23.48
C ILE A 138 8.94 -22.99 -22.08
N PRO A 139 8.50 -24.00 -21.29
CA PRO A 139 7.99 -23.77 -19.95
C PRO A 139 9.07 -23.17 -19.05
N TYR A 140 10.34 -23.59 -19.19
CA TYR A 140 11.43 -23.00 -18.42
C TYR A 140 11.53 -21.48 -18.59
N PHE A 141 11.49 -20.99 -19.83
CA PHE A 141 11.59 -19.57 -20.13
C PHE A 141 10.39 -18.79 -19.59
N PHE A 142 9.16 -19.28 -19.80
CA PHE A 142 7.96 -18.65 -19.27
C PHE A 142 7.97 -18.57 -17.74
N ILE A 143 8.35 -19.67 -17.07
CA ILE A 143 8.42 -19.71 -15.61
C ILE A 143 9.49 -18.76 -15.09
N THR A 144 10.66 -18.73 -15.72
CA THR A 144 11.75 -17.81 -15.33
C THR A 144 11.32 -16.35 -15.48
N MET A 145 10.70 -15.98 -16.60
CA MET A 145 10.18 -14.62 -16.79
C MET A 145 9.13 -14.23 -15.72
N VAL A 146 8.21 -15.13 -15.37
CA VAL A 146 7.19 -14.85 -14.36
C VAL A 146 7.79 -14.73 -12.96
N ARG A 147 8.81 -15.53 -12.64
CA ARG A 147 9.51 -15.49 -11.34
C ARG A 147 10.38 -14.25 -11.15
N LEU A 148 10.86 -13.66 -12.24
CA LEU A 148 11.65 -12.43 -12.19
C LEU A 148 10.78 -11.19 -12.00
N ARG A 149 9.45 -11.29 -12.15
CA ARG A 149 8.55 -10.16 -11.91
C ARG A 149 8.62 -9.71 -10.45
N PRO A 150 8.79 -8.41 -10.16
CA PRO A 150 8.84 -7.89 -8.79
C PRO A 150 7.65 -8.36 -7.95
N GLU A 151 6.46 -8.44 -8.55
CA GLU A 151 5.22 -8.81 -7.88
C GLU A 151 5.27 -10.26 -7.35
N THR A 152 5.82 -11.17 -8.16
CA THR A 152 6.00 -12.57 -7.77
C THR A 152 7.03 -12.69 -6.66
N VAL A 153 8.14 -11.94 -6.74
CA VAL A 153 9.19 -11.94 -5.73
C VAL A 153 8.66 -11.41 -4.39
N ILE A 154 8.01 -10.25 -4.41
CA ILE A 154 7.39 -9.63 -3.23
C ILE A 154 6.39 -10.58 -2.59
N SER A 155 5.48 -11.15 -3.38
CA SER A 155 4.49 -12.11 -2.88
C SER A 155 5.15 -13.32 -2.23
N ASN A 156 6.16 -13.91 -2.87
CA ASN A 156 6.88 -15.06 -2.33
C ASN A 156 7.64 -14.72 -1.04
N LEU A 157 8.21 -13.53 -0.91
CA LEU A 157 8.84 -13.08 0.33
C LEU A 157 7.82 -12.87 1.45
N LEU A 158 6.67 -12.27 1.15
CA LEU A 158 5.59 -12.02 2.12
C LEU A 158 4.91 -13.31 2.60
N THR A 159 4.83 -14.36 1.78
CA THR A 159 4.30 -15.66 2.23
C THR A 159 5.14 -16.28 3.36
N LYS A 160 6.43 -15.93 3.45
CA LYS A 160 7.33 -16.37 4.53
C LYS A 160 7.19 -15.57 5.83
N LEU A 161 6.37 -14.51 5.84
CA LEU A 161 5.99 -13.76 7.04
C LEU A 161 4.76 -14.42 7.67
N ASP A 162 4.94 -15.54 8.33
CA ASP A 162 3.91 -16.23 9.10
C ASP A 162 3.86 -15.75 10.55
N GLU A 163 2.83 -16.20 11.28
CA GLU A 163 2.67 -15.90 12.70
C GLU A 163 3.88 -16.40 13.52
N GLN A 164 4.49 -17.52 13.12
CA GLN A 164 5.67 -18.07 13.78
C GLN A 164 6.84 -17.09 13.73
N TYR A 165 7.09 -16.47 12.56
CA TYR A 165 8.10 -15.43 12.44
C TYR A 165 7.75 -14.20 13.27
N LEU A 166 6.52 -13.70 13.21
CA LEU A 166 6.10 -12.54 14.00
C LEU A 166 6.25 -12.78 15.51
N ASN A 167 5.93 -13.99 15.98
CA ASN A 167 6.14 -14.39 17.36
C ASN A 167 7.64 -14.49 17.72
N SER A 168 8.51 -14.87 16.76
CA SER A 168 9.96 -14.92 16.99
C SER A 168 10.59 -13.53 17.15
N ILE A 169 10.05 -12.50 16.48
CA ILE A 169 10.54 -11.12 16.59
C ILE A 169 9.86 -10.34 17.72
N LYS A 170 8.77 -10.86 18.31
CA LYS A 170 8.04 -10.23 19.42
C LYS A 170 8.97 -9.85 20.58
N GLY A 171 9.87 -10.75 20.98
CA GLY A 171 10.83 -10.48 22.06
C GLY A 171 11.75 -9.30 21.76
N LEU A 172 12.24 -9.21 20.52
CA LEU A 172 13.14 -8.14 20.07
C LEU A 172 12.48 -6.76 20.08
N LEU A 173 11.19 -6.71 19.71
CA LEU A 173 10.43 -5.45 19.60
C LEU A 173 9.90 -4.98 20.96
N THR A 174 9.64 -5.89 21.89
CA THR A 174 9.07 -5.55 23.21
C THR A 174 10.14 -5.00 24.17
N GLU A 175 11.40 -5.41 24.01
CA GLU A 175 12.51 -5.00 24.89
C GLU A 175 13.10 -3.61 24.55
N GLY A 176 12.52 -2.89 23.60
CA GLY A 176 12.79 -1.45 23.37
C GLY A 176 14.18 -1.07 22.88
N GLU A 177 15.15 -2.00 22.80
CA GLU A 177 16.56 -1.63 22.62
C GLU A 177 17.23 -2.08 21.32
N ARG A 178 16.66 -3.00 20.53
CA ARG A 178 17.34 -3.44 19.30
C ARG A 178 16.34 -3.67 18.18
N GLY A 179 16.37 -2.77 17.19
CA GLY A 179 15.74 -3.02 15.91
C GLY A 179 16.11 -4.40 15.37
N ILE A 180 15.23 -4.98 14.56
CA ILE A 180 15.45 -6.33 14.02
C ILE A 180 16.77 -6.31 13.24
N PRO A 181 17.71 -7.23 13.54
CA PRO A 181 18.95 -7.31 12.78
C PRO A 181 18.64 -7.39 11.29
N SER A 182 19.34 -6.58 10.49
CA SER A 182 19.04 -6.47 9.05
C SER A 182 18.94 -7.84 8.37
N GLU A 183 19.79 -8.81 8.73
CA GLU A 183 19.79 -10.17 8.18
C GLU A 183 18.54 -11.00 8.51
N ALA A 184 17.92 -10.76 9.68
CA ALA A 184 16.73 -11.45 10.15
C ALA A 184 15.43 -10.78 9.67
N ASP A 185 15.52 -9.55 9.16
CA ASP A 185 14.37 -8.79 8.69
C ASP A 185 13.89 -9.28 7.32
N LYS A 186 12.70 -9.87 7.32
CA LYS A 186 12.05 -10.42 6.12
C LYS A 186 11.29 -9.37 5.32
N LEU A 187 10.94 -8.22 5.91
CA LEU A 187 10.32 -7.10 5.20
C LEU A 187 11.35 -6.22 4.50
N LEU A 188 12.57 -6.12 5.04
CA LEU A 188 13.62 -5.27 4.48
C LEU A 188 13.88 -5.51 2.97
N PRO A 189 14.02 -6.74 2.44
CA PRO A 189 14.21 -6.93 1.01
C PRO A 189 13.02 -6.45 0.18
N ILE A 190 11.81 -6.48 0.74
CA ILE A 190 10.60 -6.02 0.06
C ILE A 190 10.58 -4.49 0.04
N THR A 191 10.94 -3.83 1.14
CA THR A 191 11.04 -2.36 1.17
C THR A 191 12.11 -1.86 0.22
N GLU A 192 13.27 -2.51 0.16
CA GLU A 192 14.35 -2.17 -0.79
C GLU A 192 13.87 -2.27 -2.25
N ILE A 193 13.08 -3.31 -2.61
CA ILE A 193 12.48 -3.41 -3.94
C ILE A 193 11.53 -2.24 -4.21
N ILE A 194 10.70 -1.86 -3.24
CA ILE A 194 9.73 -0.77 -3.39
C ILE A 194 10.44 0.57 -3.52
N GLU A 195 11.39 0.85 -2.64
CA GLU A 195 12.22 2.07 -2.66
C GLU A 195 12.96 2.20 -3.99
N LYS A 196 13.53 1.11 -4.48
CA LYS A 196 14.15 1.10 -5.81
C LYS A 196 13.15 1.29 -6.94
N SER A 197 11.94 0.74 -6.82
CA SER A 197 10.87 0.95 -7.81
C SER A 197 10.45 2.43 -7.84
N ILE A 198 10.39 3.09 -6.68
CA ILE A 198 10.15 4.53 -6.55
C ILE A 198 11.27 5.31 -7.26
N GLY A 199 12.54 5.07 -6.91
CA GLY A 199 13.68 5.79 -7.50
C GLY A 199 13.90 5.54 -8.99
N THR A 200 13.32 4.46 -9.55
CA THR A 200 13.35 4.18 -10.99
C THR A 200 12.08 4.62 -11.73
N GLY A 201 11.08 5.14 -11.01
CA GLY A 201 9.79 5.58 -11.56
C GLY A 201 8.83 4.45 -11.94
N ASP A 202 9.10 3.20 -11.54
CA ASP A 202 8.17 2.07 -11.70
C ASP A 202 7.06 2.11 -10.63
N ARG A 203 6.13 3.04 -10.83
CA ARG A 203 4.97 3.25 -9.95
C ARG A 203 4.09 2.01 -9.81
N GLY A 204 4.03 1.16 -10.84
CA GLY A 204 3.22 -0.07 -10.81
C GLY A 204 3.74 -1.06 -9.78
N SER A 205 5.05 -1.32 -9.81
CA SER A 205 5.73 -2.21 -8.86
C SER A 205 5.74 -1.63 -7.45
N ALA A 206 6.01 -0.33 -7.30
CA ALA A 206 5.97 0.35 -6.00
C ALA A 206 4.57 0.24 -5.37
N ARG A 207 3.52 0.56 -6.14
CA ARG A 207 2.13 0.46 -5.71
C ARG A 207 1.74 -0.93 -5.26
N PHE A 208 2.06 -1.92 -6.09
CA PHE A 208 1.78 -3.31 -5.76
C PHE A 208 2.46 -3.70 -4.44
N GLY A 209 3.76 -3.40 -4.28
CA GLY A 209 4.49 -3.75 -3.08
C GLY A 209 3.91 -3.11 -1.81
N ILE A 210 3.59 -1.82 -1.87
CA ILE A 210 2.95 -1.07 -0.77
C ILE A 210 1.61 -1.72 -0.38
N GLU A 211 0.77 -2.07 -1.35
CA GLU A 211 -0.53 -2.69 -1.12
C GLU A 211 -0.43 -4.10 -0.52
N VAL A 212 0.52 -4.93 -0.97
CA VAL A 212 0.68 -6.29 -0.43
C VAL A 212 1.25 -6.27 0.99
N ILE A 213 2.19 -5.35 1.31
CA ILE A 213 2.64 -5.13 2.70
C ILE A 213 1.44 -4.77 3.58
N PHE A 214 0.60 -3.82 3.15
CA PHE A 214 -0.58 -3.42 3.92
C PHE A 214 -1.57 -4.56 4.11
N THR A 215 -1.84 -5.33 3.05
CA THR A 215 -2.74 -6.49 3.13
C THR A 215 -2.22 -7.51 4.14
N ARG A 216 -0.90 -7.76 4.15
CA ARG A 216 -0.28 -8.70 5.10
C ARG A 216 -0.27 -8.16 6.52
N TYR A 217 -0.05 -6.85 6.70
CA TYR A 217 -0.18 -6.17 7.98
C TYR A 217 -1.58 -6.34 8.57
N MET A 218 -2.62 -6.01 7.80
CA MET A 218 -4.02 -6.12 8.26
C MET A 218 -4.44 -7.55 8.57
N ALA A 219 -3.88 -8.54 7.89
CA ALA A 219 -4.15 -9.95 8.18
C ALA A 219 -3.58 -10.42 9.53
N HIS A 220 -2.55 -9.75 10.03
CA HIS A 220 -1.87 -10.08 11.28
C HIS A 220 -2.20 -9.12 12.42
N LEU A 221 -2.76 -7.95 12.14
CA LEU A 221 -3.07 -6.95 13.15
C LEU A 221 -4.25 -7.39 14.03
N SER A 222 -4.05 -7.37 15.34
CA SER A 222 -5.06 -7.63 16.37
C SER A 222 -4.74 -6.82 17.62
N THR A 223 -5.72 -6.68 18.51
CA THR A 223 -5.54 -5.97 19.78
C THR A 223 -4.45 -6.61 20.65
N GLU A 224 -4.28 -7.93 20.63
CA GLU A 224 -3.26 -8.60 21.46
C GLU A 224 -1.82 -8.43 20.95
N ASN A 225 -1.65 -8.08 19.68
CA ASN A 225 -0.33 -8.03 19.05
C ASN A 225 0.05 -6.66 18.47
N GLU A 226 -0.81 -5.66 18.60
CA GLU A 226 -0.58 -4.34 18.01
C GLU A 226 0.76 -3.71 18.41
N ALA A 227 1.21 -3.94 19.64
CA ALA A 227 2.41 -3.34 20.21
C ALA A 227 3.70 -3.75 19.48
N TYR A 228 3.72 -4.89 18.80
CA TYR A 228 4.90 -5.34 18.03
C TYR A 228 4.61 -5.49 16.53
N VAL A 229 3.38 -5.80 16.13
CA VAL A 229 3.03 -5.87 14.69
C VAL A 229 3.01 -4.47 14.07
N SER A 230 2.41 -3.48 14.72
CA SER A 230 2.29 -2.13 14.16
C SER A 230 3.64 -1.41 13.98
N PRO A 231 4.58 -1.39 14.95
CA PRO A 231 5.89 -0.77 14.75
C PRO A 231 6.68 -1.43 13.63
N TYR A 232 6.60 -2.76 13.51
CA TYR A 232 7.30 -3.50 12.47
C TYR A 232 6.81 -3.08 11.08
N PHE A 233 5.52 -3.28 10.79
CA PHE A 233 5.00 -3.00 9.45
C PHE A 233 4.92 -1.50 9.14
N LEU A 234 4.44 -0.67 10.07
CA LEU A 234 4.28 0.76 9.84
C LEU A 234 5.63 1.48 9.81
N GLY A 235 6.67 0.97 10.48
CA GLY A 235 8.03 1.47 10.38
C GLY A 235 8.60 1.32 8.97
N HIS A 236 8.39 0.16 8.34
CA HIS A 236 8.76 -0.09 6.95
C HIS A 236 7.95 0.79 5.97
N ILE A 237 6.64 0.94 6.18
CA ILE A 237 5.79 1.82 5.35
C ILE A 237 6.22 3.29 5.51
N LEU A 238 6.65 3.71 6.71
CA LEU A 238 7.20 5.05 6.93
C LEU A 238 8.52 5.25 6.17
N GLY A 239 9.39 4.25 6.13
CA GLY A 239 10.62 4.25 5.32
C GLY A 239 10.31 4.49 3.85
N ILE A 240 9.38 3.72 3.29
CA ILE A 240 8.89 3.88 1.92
C ILE A 240 8.33 5.28 1.68
N GLY A 241 7.55 5.82 2.63
CA GLY A 241 7.00 7.17 2.52
C GLY A 241 8.08 8.26 2.50
N ARG A 242 9.18 8.07 3.24
CA ARG A 242 10.33 8.99 3.21
C ARG A 242 11.06 8.93 1.87
N GLU A 243 11.27 7.74 1.32
CA GLU A 243 11.87 7.57 0.01
C GLU A 243 11.01 8.22 -1.09
N ALA A 244 9.68 8.04 -1.02
CA ALA A 244 8.75 8.70 -1.94
C ALA A 244 8.89 10.23 -1.91
N ILE A 245 9.08 10.84 -0.73
CA ILE A 245 9.33 12.28 -0.59
C ILE A 245 10.66 12.68 -1.24
N ILE A 246 11.72 11.90 -1.02
CA ILE A 246 13.07 12.17 -1.56
C ILE A 246 13.05 12.14 -3.09
N GLU A 247 12.39 11.13 -3.66
CA GLU A 247 12.30 10.91 -5.11
C GLU A 247 11.14 11.67 -5.78
N ALA A 248 10.40 12.50 -5.02
CA ALA A 248 9.26 13.28 -5.50
C ALA A 248 8.17 12.44 -6.20
N ASP A 249 7.88 11.24 -5.66
CA ASP A 249 6.84 10.36 -6.21
C ASP A 249 5.49 10.50 -5.48
N ASP A 250 4.68 11.44 -5.97
CA ASP A 250 3.35 11.77 -5.42
C ASP A 250 2.43 10.55 -5.27
N ASP A 251 2.46 9.61 -6.23
CA ASP A 251 1.58 8.43 -6.21
C ASP A 251 1.90 7.54 -5.00
N SER A 252 3.19 7.29 -4.74
CA SER A 252 3.62 6.52 -3.57
C SER A 252 3.35 7.26 -2.26
N MET A 253 3.51 8.60 -2.22
CA MET A 253 3.16 9.40 -1.04
C MET A 253 1.67 9.30 -0.70
N VAL A 254 0.80 9.42 -1.71
CA VAL A 254 -0.66 9.26 -1.57
C VAL A 254 -0.99 7.88 -1.03
N GLN A 255 -0.39 6.83 -1.58
CA GLN A 255 -0.66 5.47 -1.13
C GLN A 255 -0.25 5.22 0.32
N VAL A 256 0.92 5.70 0.73
CA VAL A 256 1.40 5.59 2.12
C VAL A 256 0.45 6.30 3.08
N LEU A 257 0.04 7.53 2.78
CA LEU A 257 -0.90 8.29 3.60
C LEU A 257 -2.29 7.64 3.63
N ALA A 258 -2.74 7.06 2.53
CA ALA A 258 -4.00 6.30 2.46
C ALA A 258 -3.94 5.04 3.33
N ILE A 259 -2.81 4.33 3.35
CA ILE A 259 -2.58 3.17 4.23
C ILE A 259 -2.60 3.58 5.70
N PHE A 260 -1.91 4.65 6.07
CA PHE A 260 -1.98 5.16 7.44
C PHE A 260 -3.41 5.53 7.82
N GLY A 261 -4.17 6.20 6.94
CA GLY A 261 -5.58 6.49 7.18
C GLY A 261 -6.43 5.23 7.41
N LYS A 262 -6.29 4.21 6.56
CA LYS A 262 -7.01 2.93 6.69
C LYS A 262 -6.62 2.17 7.96
N ALA A 263 -5.32 2.07 8.25
CA ALA A 263 -4.80 1.44 9.46
C ALA A 263 -5.29 2.14 10.73
N GLY A 264 -5.21 3.48 10.77
CA GLY A 264 -5.69 4.28 11.89
C GLY A 264 -7.19 4.18 12.10
N THR A 265 -7.97 4.22 11.03
CA THR A 265 -9.43 4.05 11.07
C THR A 265 -9.77 2.67 11.65
N HIS A 266 -9.13 1.61 11.16
CA HIS A 266 -9.32 0.27 11.69
C HIS A 266 -8.90 0.17 13.16
N ALA A 267 -7.76 0.75 13.54
CA ALA A 267 -7.28 0.77 14.91
C ALA A 267 -8.27 1.42 15.87
N ILE A 268 -8.82 2.58 15.51
CA ILE A 268 -9.84 3.27 16.30
C ILE A 268 -11.08 2.40 16.47
N THR A 269 -11.58 1.78 15.39
CA THR A 269 -12.77 0.90 15.46
C THR A 269 -12.60 -0.31 16.37
N HIS A 270 -11.37 -0.77 16.58
CA HIS A 270 -11.06 -1.92 17.44
C HIS A 270 -10.35 -1.51 18.75
N LYS A 271 -10.38 -0.22 19.12
CA LYS A 271 -9.79 0.32 20.36
C LYS A 271 -8.30 -0.03 20.54
N MET A 272 -7.55 0.03 19.44
CA MET A 272 -6.11 -0.21 19.35
C MET A 272 -5.35 1.12 19.50
N ASP A 273 -5.23 1.57 20.74
CA ASP A 273 -4.70 2.90 21.07
C ASP A 273 -3.24 3.08 20.65
N PHE A 274 -2.42 2.04 20.82
CA PHE A 274 -1.00 2.09 20.47
C PHE A 274 -0.82 2.30 18.96
N THR A 275 -1.51 1.51 18.15
CA THR A 275 -1.49 1.64 16.69
C THR A 275 -2.01 2.99 16.25
N THR A 276 -3.08 3.49 16.87
CA THR A 276 -3.65 4.80 16.55
C THR A 276 -2.62 5.92 16.80
N LYS A 277 -1.92 5.90 17.95
CA LYS A 277 -0.87 6.88 18.27
C LYS A 277 0.27 6.83 17.24
N LEU A 278 0.72 5.62 16.89
CA LEU A 278 1.80 5.42 15.93
C LEU A 278 1.42 5.89 14.52
N VAL A 279 0.19 5.60 14.07
CA VAL A 279 -0.33 6.08 12.78
C VAL A 279 -0.37 7.60 12.73
N LEU A 280 -0.87 8.26 13.79
CA LEU A 280 -0.94 9.72 13.85
C LEU A 280 0.46 10.36 13.82
N GLU A 281 1.43 9.75 14.48
CA GLU A 281 2.83 10.17 14.41
C GLU A 281 3.39 10.05 12.99
N ASN A 282 3.16 8.91 12.33
CA ASN A 282 3.63 8.70 10.96
C ASN A 282 2.95 9.63 9.95
N ILE A 283 1.64 9.88 10.11
CA ILE A 283 0.90 10.89 9.33
C ILE A 283 1.51 12.26 9.56
N SER A 284 1.87 12.63 10.78
CA SER A 284 2.55 13.91 11.05
C SER A 284 3.89 13.99 10.30
N ILE A 285 4.74 12.96 10.41
CA ILE A 285 6.07 12.95 9.80
C ILE A 285 6.01 13.11 8.28
N ILE A 286 5.17 12.33 7.60
CA ILE A 286 5.04 12.38 6.13
C ILE A 286 4.19 13.58 5.72
N GLY A 287 3.07 13.78 6.40
CA GLY A 287 2.08 14.82 6.17
C GLY A 287 2.66 16.22 6.10
N PHE A 288 3.41 16.64 7.14
CA PHE A 288 3.99 17.98 7.17
C PHE A 288 5.07 18.21 6.11
N LYS A 289 5.73 17.15 5.64
CA LYS A 289 6.65 17.24 4.50
C LYS A 289 5.89 17.43 3.19
N VAL A 290 4.73 16.79 3.03
CA VAL A 290 3.96 16.90 1.79
C VAL A 290 3.20 18.21 1.62
N LEU A 291 2.90 18.92 2.73
CA LEU A 291 2.18 20.21 2.70
C LEU A 291 2.82 21.27 1.79
N LYS A 292 4.14 21.22 1.64
CA LYS A 292 4.89 22.24 0.89
C LYS A 292 4.68 22.13 -0.61
N ASP A 293 4.93 20.94 -1.15
CA ASP A 293 5.12 20.76 -2.59
C ASP A 293 4.09 19.81 -3.23
N TYR A 294 3.30 19.07 -2.44
CA TYR A 294 2.50 17.94 -2.95
C TYR A 294 1.02 18.04 -2.56
N ASP A 295 0.25 18.75 -3.38
CA ASP A 295 -1.16 19.04 -3.13
C ASP A 295 -2.04 17.77 -3.04
N VAL A 296 -1.82 16.76 -3.90
CA VAL A 296 -2.62 15.52 -3.91
C VAL A 296 -2.34 14.68 -2.67
N ALA A 297 -1.06 14.53 -2.28
CA ALA A 297 -0.68 13.86 -1.04
C ALA A 297 -1.23 14.62 0.18
N THR A 298 -1.25 15.96 0.15
CA THR A 298 -1.87 16.77 1.21
C THR A 298 -3.38 16.54 1.33
N GLN A 299 -4.10 16.46 0.21
CA GLN A 299 -5.52 16.10 0.23
C GLN A 299 -5.72 14.73 0.87
N GLN A 300 -4.91 13.75 0.48
CA GLN A 300 -4.97 12.40 1.05
C GLN A 300 -4.66 12.38 2.56
N MET A 301 -3.73 13.22 3.04
CA MET A 301 -3.49 13.40 4.48
C MET A 301 -4.76 13.88 5.20
N ILE A 302 -5.42 14.91 4.66
CA ILE A 302 -6.66 15.47 5.22
C ILE A 302 -7.77 14.41 5.22
N ASP A 303 -7.94 13.66 4.13
CA ASP A 303 -8.95 12.60 4.01
C ASP A 303 -8.69 11.46 5.02
N SER A 304 -7.42 11.12 5.24
CA SER A 304 -7.01 10.12 6.24
C SER A 304 -7.37 10.59 7.65
N LEU A 305 -7.05 11.83 8.02
CA LEU A 305 -7.43 12.41 9.32
C LEU A 305 -8.95 12.49 9.48
N GLN A 306 -9.69 12.87 8.43
CA GLN A 306 -11.15 12.93 8.43
C GLN A 306 -11.78 11.54 8.68
N SER A 307 -11.26 10.52 8.00
CA SER A 307 -11.74 9.14 8.13
C SER A 307 -11.50 8.60 9.53
N MET A 308 -10.33 8.87 10.10
CA MET A 308 -10.00 8.52 11.48
C MET A 308 -10.91 9.24 12.48
N LEU A 309 -11.13 10.54 12.30
CA LEU A 309 -12.00 11.33 13.16
C LEU A 309 -13.46 10.86 13.11
N ARG A 310 -13.97 10.53 11.91
CA ARG A 310 -15.31 9.93 11.74
C ARG A 310 -15.44 8.60 12.47
N ALA A 311 -14.44 7.72 12.37
CA ALA A 311 -14.43 6.46 13.08
C ALA A 311 -14.40 6.67 14.60
N GLN A 312 -13.62 7.65 15.07
CA GLN A 312 -13.54 7.99 16.49
C GLN A 312 -14.90 8.41 17.05
N MET A 313 -15.64 9.26 16.33
CA MET A 313 -16.97 9.68 16.75
C MET A 313 -18.00 8.54 16.78
N SER A 314 -17.77 7.49 16.00
CA SER A 314 -18.69 6.34 15.88
C SER A 314 -18.46 5.27 16.95
N VAL A 315 -17.36 5.36 17.72
CA VAL A 315 -16.96 4.33 18.69
C VAL A 315 -17.10 4.89 20.12
N GLU A 316 -18.01 4.30 20.89
CA GLU A 316 -18.17 4.67 22.30
C GLU A 316 -16.94 4.29 23.15
N GLY A 317 -16.52 5.21 24.02
CA GLY A 317 -15.41 5.02 24.96
C GLY A 317 -14.03 5.09 24.33
N CYS A 318 -13.87 5.76 23.19
CA CYS A 318 -12.54 6.07 22.64
C CYS A 318 -11.83 7.13 23.50
N SER A 319 -10.49 7.06 23.56
CA SER A 319 -9.66 7.98 24.35
C SER A 319 -9.77 9.43 23.88
N ASP A 320 -10.09 10.34 24.81
CA ASP A 320 -10.12 11.80 24.59
C ASP A 320 -8.74 12.34 24.18
N GLU A 321 -7.65 11.68 24.60
CA GLU A 321 -6.29 12.02 24.20
C GLU A 321 -6.08 11.83 22.69
N LEU A 322 -6.57 10.71 22.13
CA LEU A 322 -6.45 10.42 20.70
C LEU A 322 -7.23 11.41 19.86
N ARG A 323 -8.45 11.72 20.29
CA ARG A 323 -9.30 12.75 19.69
C ARG A 323 -8.58 14.10 19.69
N ALA A 324 -8.03 14.51 20.84
CA ALA A 324 -7.28 15.75 20.94
C ALA A 324 -6.10 15.79 19.97
N ARG A 325 -5.36 14.69 19.85
CA ARG A 325 -4.22 14.57 18.93
C ARG A 325 -4.61 14.69 17.45
N ILE A 326 -5.76 14.11 17.04
CA ILE A 326 -6.28 14.27 15.67
C ILE A 326 -6.59 15.74 15.38
N PHE A 327 -7.25 16.44 16.30
CA PHE A 327 -7.55 17.88 16.15
C PHE A 327 -6.30 18.74 16.13
N THR A 328 -5.29 18.43 16.96
CA THR A 328 -3.99 19.11 16.91
C THR A 328 -3.36 19.00 15.52
N LEU A 329 -3.38 17.81 14.90
CA LEU A 329 -2.86 17.66 13.53
C LEU A 329 -3.64 18.46 12.49
N TYR A 330 -4.97 18.57 12.62
CA TYR A 330 -5.78 19.45 11.77
C TYR A 330 -5.39 20.92 11.92
N GLN A 331 -5.22 21.37 13.15
CA GLN A 331 -4.84 22.73 13.47
C GLN A 331 -3.44 23.06 12.93
N ASP A 332 -2.47 22.19 13.20
CA ASP A 332 -1.10 22.35 12.74
C ASP A 332 -1.04 22.33 11.19
N ALA A 333 -1.83 21.47 10.54
CA ALA A 333 -1.94 21.43 9.08
C ALA A 333 -2.55 22.73 8.53
N ALA A 334 -3.59 23.27 9.16
CA ALA A 334 -4.21 24.53 8.75
C ALA A 334 -3.22 25.70 8.89
N ASP A 335 -2.53 25.82 10.03
CA ASP A 335 -1.54 26.86 10.28
C ASP A 335 -0.37 26.78 9.28
N ALA A 336 0.10 25.56 8.97
CA ALA A 336 1.15 25.33 7.97
C ALA A 336 0.69 25.67 6.54
N LEU A 337 -0.52 25.25 6.13
CA LEU A 337 -1.08 25.56 4.80
C LEU A 337 -1.29 27.06 4.59
N ILE A 338 -1.73 27.77 5.63
CA ILE A 338 -1.85 29.23 5.63
C ILE A 338 -0.47 29.88 5.46
N THR A 339 0.52 29.45 6.25
CA THR A 339 1.90 29.95 6.19
C THR A 339 2.54 29.72 4.82
N LEU A 340 2.20 28.62 4.16
CA LEU A 340 2.67 28.25 2.81
C LEU A 340 1.84 28.87 1.69
N GLU A 341 0.84 29.70 2.02
CA GLU A 341 -0.07 30.35 1.07
C GLU A 341 -0.84 29.36 0.17
N LYS A 342 -1.07 28.13 0.65
CA LYS A 342 -1.76 27.05 -0.05
C LYS A 342 -3.28 27.15 0.13
N TYR A 343 -3.87 28.28 -0.24
CA TYR A 343 -5.26 28.62 0.06
C TYR A 343 -6.29 27.63 -0.52
N ARG A 344 -6.00 27.00 -1.66
CA ARG A 344 -6.85 25.92 -2.21
C ARG A 344 -6.97 24.74 -1.25
N LEU A 345 -5.87 24.37 -0.59
CA LEU A 345 -5.82 23.28 0.38
C LEU A 345 -6.42 23.71 1.73
N VAL A 346 -6.28 24.98 2.13
CA VAL A 346 -7.00 25.52 3.31
C VAL A 346 -8.52 25.39 3.09
N LYS A 347 -9.02 25.79 1.92
CA LYS A 347 -10.44 25.63 1.55
C LYS A 347 -10.87 24.16 1.58
N TYR A 348 -10.03 23.25 1.08
CA TYR A 348 -10.28 21.80 1.13
C TYR A 348 -10.37 21.28 2.57
N LEU A 349 -9.41 21.67 3.43
CA LEU A 349 -9.37 21.31 4.85
C LEU A 349 -10.62 21.80 5.58
N VAL A 350 -11.02 23.05 5.36
CA VAL A 350 -12.26 23.60 5.93
C VAL A 350 -13.47 22.78 5.46
N ASN A 351 -13.56 22.48 4.16
CA ASN A 351 -14.68 21.73 3.60
C ASN A 351 -14.73 20.27 4.07
N SER A 352 -13.62 19.65 4.45
CA SER A 352 -13.62 18.27 4.97
C SER A 352 -14.41 18.16 6.28
N PHE A 353 -14.56 19.23 7.06
CA PHE A 353 -15.42 19.23 8.26
C PHE A 353 -16.92 19.18 7.93
N ALA A 354 -17.35 19.55 6.71
CA ALA A 354 -18.77 19.59 6.35
C ALA A 354 -19.48 18.23 6.54
N GLY A 355 -18.76 17.13 6.29
CA GLY A 355 -19.27 15.76 6.46
C GLY A 355 -19.12 15.19 7.87
N LEU A 356 -18.61 15.98 8.83
CA LEU A 356 -18.47 15.60 10.24
C LEU A 356 -19.48 16.33 11.13
N ILE A 357 -19.94 17.52 10.72
CA ILE A 357 -20.86 18.37 11.51
C ILE A 357 -22.12 17.62 11.94
N ASP A 358 -22.78 16.94 11.00
CA ASP A 358 -24.03 16.23 11.31
C ASP A 358 -23.78 15.11 12.33
N ILE A 359 -22.69 14.36 12.16
CA ILE A 359 -22.29 13.29 13.09
C ILE A 359 -22.02 13.89 14.47
N MET A 360 -21.20 14.94 14.58
CA MET A 360 -20.87 15.58 15.86
C MET A 360 -22.10 16.08 16.62
N VAL A 361 -23.07 16.66 15.91
CA VAL A 361 -24.30 17.19 16.51
C VAL A 361 -25.22 16.05 16.95
N GLU A 362 -25.43 15.05 16.10
CA GLU A 362 -26.33 13.91 16.38
C GLU A 362 -25.83 13.08 17.56
N THR A 363 -24.52 12.83 17.64
CA THR A 363 -23.89 12.06 18.73
C THR A 363 -23.52 12.91 19.94
N LYS A 364 -23.80 14.22 19.92
CA LYS A 364 -23.55 15.17 21.02
C LYS A 364 -22.09 15.24 21.46
N HIS A 365 -21.17 15.20 20.50
CA HIS A 365 -19.72 15.32 20.72
C HIS A 365 -19.31 16.79 20.94
N TYR A 366 -19.68 17.34 22.11
CA TYR A 366 -19.57 18.78 22.39
C TYR A 366 -18.14 19.34 22.26
N ASP A 367 -17.13 18.62 22.73
CA ASP A 367 -15.72 19.04 22.67
C ASP A 367 -15.24 19.15 21.21
N GLU A 368 -15.66 18.22 20.35
CA GLU A 368 -15.33 18.24 18.93
C GLU A 368 -16.04 19.36 18.17
N ILE A 369 -17.28 19.67 18.55
CA ILE A 369 -18.00 20.82 17.98
C ILE A 369 -17.27 22.11 18.32
N GLU A 370 -16.87 22.28 19.59
CA GLU A 370 -16.13 23.46 20.04
C GLU A 370 -14.78 23.58 19.33
N ARG A 371 -13.96 22.52 19.29
CA ARG A 371 -12.66 22.54 18.60
C ARG A 371 -12.79 22.81 17.11
N THR A 372 -13.85 22.30 16.47
CA THR A 372 -14.16 22.63 15.08
C THR A 372 -14.52 24.11 14.94
N GLY A 373 -15.33 24.65 15.86
CA GLY A 373 -15.65 26.07 15.93
C GLY A 373 -14.42 26.96 16.06
N GLU A 374 -13.53 26.64 16.99
CA GLU A 374 -12.26 27.35 17.21
C GLU A 374 -11.33 27.32 15.99
N LEU A 375 -11.23 26.17 15.31
CA LEU A 375 -10.43 26.04 14.09
C LEU A 375 -11.01 26.89 12.95
N LEU A 376 -12.33 26.82 12.73
CA LEU A 376 -13.02 27.60 11.70
C LEU A 376 -12.94 29.11 11.98
N GLU A 377 -13.06 29.53 13.25
CA GLU A 377 -12.82 30.90 13.71
C GLU A 377 -11.42 31.35 13.31
N ARG A 378 -10.39 30.59 13.71
CA ARG A 378 -8.99 30.94 13.46
C ARG A 378 -8.69 31.06 11.99
N VAL A 379 -9.10 30.07 11.19
CA VAL A 379 -8.93 30.09 9.73
C VAL A 379 -9.67 31.28 9.12
N GLY A 380 -10.90 31.57 9.57
CA GLY A 380 -11.69 32.71 9.12
C GLY A 380 -11.04 34.06 9.44
N VAL A 381 -10.57 34.25 10.67
CA VAL A 381 -9.85 35.47 11.10
C VAL A 381 -8.57 35.64 10.30
N HIS A 382 -7.81 34.58 10.07
CA HIS A 382 -6.60 34.65 9.27
C HIS A 382 -6.91 34.98 7.79
N ALA A 383 -7.96 34.38 7.23
CA ALA A 383 -8.43 34.65 5.88
C ALA A 383 -8.87 36.11 5.70
N VAL A 384 -9.50 36.74 6.70
CA VAL A 384 -9.79 38.19 6.71
C VAL A 384 -8.51 39.01 6.59
N ASN A 385 -7.48 38.67 7.36
CA ASN A 385 -6.22 39.42 7.34
C ASN A 385 -5.52 39.36 5.98
N LEU A 386 -5.74 38.29 5.22
CA LEU A 386 -5.18 38.04 3.88
C LEU A 386 -6.12 38.37 2.71
N ASP A 387 -7.33 38.91 2.95
CA ASP A 387 -8.38 39.15 1.93
C ASP A 387 -8.83 37.89 1.14
N LEU A 388 -8.87 36.72 1.80
CA LEU A 388 -9.21 35.42 1.20
C LEU A 388 -10.69 35.09 1.33
N ARG A 389 -11.51 35.77 0.54
CA ARG A 389 -12.98 35.79 0.62
C ARG A 389 -13.66 34.43 0.59
N ASP A 390 -13.20 33.56 -0.31
CA ASP A 390 -13.72 32.19 -0.43
C ASP A 390 -13.59 31.39 0.88
N ILE A 391 -12.48 31.57 1.59
CA ILE A 391 -12.21 30.87 2.85
C ILE A 391 -13.05 31.48 3.97
N ILE A 392 -13.19 32.81 4.00
CA ILE A 392 -14.06 33.51 4.96
C ILE A 392 -15.50 33.00 4.81
N HIS A 393 -16.04 33.01 3.59
CA HIS A 393 -17.38 32.53 3.29
C HIS A 393 -17.56 31.06 3.72
N GLN A 394 -16.60 30.19 3.39
CA GLN A 394 -16.67 28.78 3.76
C GLN A 394 -16.65 28.58 5.28
N SER A 395 -15.79 29.30 6.02
CA SER A 395 -15.74 29.23 7.48
C SER A 395 -17.05 29.71 8.11
N VAL A 396 -17.59 30.85 7.65
CA VAL A 396 -18.88 31.40 8.13
C VAL A 396 -20.02 30.45 7.82
N HIS A 397 -20.06 29.86 6.63
CA HIS A 397 -21.09 28.90 6.23
C HIS A 397 -21.08 27.65 7.10
N LEU A 398 -19.91 27.09 7.40
CA LEU A 398 -19.82 25.90 8.26
C LEU A 398 -20.15 26.22 9.72
N LEU A 399 -19.69 27.36 10.25
CA LEU A 399 -20.11 27.85 11.57
C LEU A 399 -21.63 28.03 11.63
N HIS A 400 -22.24 28.67 10.63
CA HIS A 400 -23.69 28.82 10.53
C HIS A 400 -24.41 27.48 10.59
N ARG A 401 -23.94 26.50 9.82
CA ARG A 401 -24.49 25.14 9.81
C ARG A 401 -24.38 24.45 11.18
N ILE A 402 -23.22 24.54 11.84
CA ILE A 402 -23.03 24.01 13.20
C ILE A 402 -24.00 24.69 14.16
N GLY A 403 -24.11 26.02 14.12
CA GLY A 403 -24.96 26.80 15.01
C GLY A 403 -26.44 26.45 14.87
N ILE A 404 -26.96 26.37 13.63
CA ILE A 404 -28.35 25.94 13.38
C ILE A 404 -28.58 24.53 13.93
N SER A 405 -27.70 23.59 13.59
CA SER A 405 -27.85 22.19 13.98
C SER A 405 -27.78 22.03 15.50
N ALA A 406 -26.88 22.74 16.17
CA ALA A 406 -26.78 22.78 17.63
C ALA A 406 -28.01 23.40 18.29
N ALA A 407 -28.53 24.51 17.75
CA ALA A 407 -29.73 25.19 18.27
C ALA A 407 -30.98 24.29 18.13
N LYS A 408 -31.18 23.67 16.97
CA LYS A 408 -32.28 22.72 16.71
C LYS A 408 -32.28 21.55 17.70
N ASN A 409 -31.09 21.04 18.02
CA ASN A 409 -30.93 19.91 18.94
C ASN A 409 -30.79 20.32 20.42
N LYS A 410 -30.90 21.62 20.73
CA LYS A 410 -30.78 22.18 22.09
C LYS A 410 -29.51 21.68 22.80
N LEU A 411 -28.38 21.71 22.08
CA LEU A 411 -27.11 21.23 22.60
C LEU A 411 -26.58 22.16 23.71
N VAL A 412 -26.52 21.63 24.93
CA VAL A 412 -25.97 22.31 26.11
C VAL A 412 -24.75 21.52 26.59
N TRP A 413 -23.60 22.19 26.62
CA TRP A 413 -22.34 21.62 27.09
C TRP A 413 -22.11 22.01 28.55
N TYR A 414 -21.99 21.02 29.42
CA TYR A 414 -21.74 21.22 30.84
C TYR A 414 -20.24 21.28 31.11
N THR A 415 -19.69 22.48 31.06
CA THR A 415 -18.29 22.74 31.44
C THR A 415 -18.16 22.85 32.96
N PRO A 416 -16.94 22.72 33.53
CA PRO A 416 -16.72 22.93 34.96
C PRO A 416 -17.13 24.32 35.47
N GLN A 417 -17.18 25.34 34.60
CA GLN A 417 -17.51 26.71 34.96
C GLN A 417 -19.01 26.98 34.92
N ALA A 418 -19.68 26.59 33.83
CA ALA A 418 -21.12 26.80 33.64
C ALA A 418 -21.66 25.91 32.48
N PRO A 419 -22.97 25.62 32.46
CA PRO A 419 -23.61 25.13 31.24
C PRO A 419 -23.56 26.21 30.17
N VAL A 420 -23.11 25.85 28.97
CA VAL A 420 -22.99 26.75 27.82
C VAL A 420 -23.77 26.17 26.65
N THR A 421 -24.57 26.99 25.98
CA THR A 421 -25.25 26.55 24.75
C THR A 421 -24.25 26.55 23.60
N ILE A 422 -24.09 25.43 22.90
CA ILE A 422 -23.13 25.35 21.78
C ILE A 422 -23.45 26.37 20.69
N ALA A 423 -24.74 26.61 20.41
CA ALA A 423 -25.15 27.63 19.46
C ALA A 423 -24.68 29.06 19.84
N GLU A 424 -24.66 29.39 21.13
CA GLU A 424 -24.14 30.68 21.63
C GLU A 424 -22.62 30.78 21.43
N ARG A 425 -21.87 29.69 21.69
CA ARG A 425 -20.42 29.64 21.38
C ARG A 425 -20.13 29.86 19.91
N ILE A 426 -20.94 29.26 19.04
CA ILE A 426 -20.81 29.47 17.59
C ILE A 426 -21.09 30.91 17.19
N ILE A 427 -22.04 31.59 17.85
CA ILE A 427 -22.24 33.03 17.69
C ILE A 427 -20.99 33.81 18.13
N ASP A 428 -20.36 33.45 19.25
CA ASP A 428 -19.10 34.08 19.69
C ASP A 428 -17.98 33.93 18.64
N HIS A 429 -17.83 32.74 18.05
CA HIS A 429 -16.86 32.49 16.98
C HIS A 429 -17.15 33.38 15.74
N LEU A 430 -18.41 33.49 15.33
CA LEU A 430 -18.84 34.37 14.22
C LEU A 430 -18.55 35.85 14.52
N LEU A 431 -18.83 36.32 15.74
CA LEU A 431 -18.57 37.70 16.18
C LEU A 431 -17.08 38.07 16.12
N LYS A 432 -16.18 37.13 16.39
CA LYS A 432 -14.74 37.38 16.27
C LYS A 432 -14.28 37.49 14.81
N ILE A 433 -14.87 36.73 13.89
CA ILE A 433 -14.65 36.91 12.44
C ILE A 433 -15.21 38.28 12.02
N GLU A 434 -16.42 38.64 12.44
CA GLU A 434 -17.05 39.94 12.15
C GLU A 434 -16.19 41.11 12.63
N GLY A 435 -15.71 41.06 13.88
CA GLY A 435 -14.88 42.09 14.49
C GLY A 435 -13.58 42.33 13.73
N ASN A 436 -12.96 41.27 13.19
CA ASN A 436 -11.80 41.41 12.31
C ASN A 436 -12.21 41.96 10.94
N THR A 437 -13.31 41.49 10.37
CA THR A 437 -13.84 41.93 9.06
C THR A 437 -14.14 43.43 9.05
N LEU A 438 -14.73 43.95 10.13
CA LEU A 438 -15.02 45.38 10.31
C LEU A 438 -13.79 46.28 10.21
N ARG A 439 -12.61 45.81 10.65
CA ARG A 439 -11.35 46.57 10.53
C ARG A 439 -10.94 46.80 9.07
N TYR A 440 -11.40 45.94 8.16
CA TYR A 440 -11.09 45.98 6.73
C TYR A 440 -12.25 46.56 5.89
N ARG A 441 -13.39 46.88 6.51
CA ARG A 441 -14.59 47.42 5.85
C ARG A 441 -14.30 48.61 4.93
N ALA A 442 -13.42 49.53 5.34
CA ALA A 442 -13.07 50.69 4.54
C ALA A 442 -12.30 50.37 3.24
N LYS A 443 -11.79 49.13 3.08
CA LYS A 443 -10.96 48.72 1.94
C LYS A 443 -11.78 48.21 0.75
N SER A 444 -12.93 47.56 0.96
CA SER A 444 -13.79 47.05 -0.12
C SER A 444 -15.26 46.92 0.31
N LYS A 445 -16.18 47.21 -0.62
CA LYS A 445 -17.62 46.93 -0.48
C LYS A 445 -17.94 45.45 -0.30
N GLU A 446 -17.06 44.56 -0.73
CA GLU A 446 -17.28 43.12 -0.59
C GLU A 446 -17.22 42.67 0.88
N TYR A 447 -16.52 43.41 1.74
CA TYR A 447 -16.57 43.18 3.19
C TYR A 447 -17.94 43.52 3.79
N ASP A 448 -18.70 44.47 3.22
CA ASP A 448 -20.10 44.68 3.65
C ASP A 448 -20.94 43.44 3.36
N THR A 449 -20.66 42.72 2.25
CA THR A 449 -21.37 41.47 1.92
C THR A 449 -21.05 40.39 2.95
N MET A 450 -19.77 40.21 3.31
CA MET A 450 -19.38 39.24 4.34
C MET A 450 -19.94 39.59 5.73
N ILE A 451 -19.95 40.87 6.11
CA ILE A 451 -20.55 41.31 7.37
C ILE A 451 -22.05 40.98 7.38
N ASN A 452 -22.76 41.24 6.28
CA ASN A 452 -24.18 40.89 6.16
C ASN A 452 -24.39 39.36 6.23
N GLU A 453 -23.50 38.55 5.66
CA GLU A 453 -23.56 37.09 5.75
C GLU A 453 -23.37 36.60 7.20
N ILE A 454 -22.40 37.17 7.92
CA ILE A 454 -22.17 36.84 9.34
C ILE A 454 -23.36 37.27 10.21
N GLU A 455 -23.89 38.48 9.97
CA GLU A 455 -25.07 38.98 10.67
C GLU A 455 -26.30 38.11 10.40
N TYR A 456 -26.50 37.69 9.15
CA TYR A 456 -27.55 36.76 8.76
C TYR A 456 -27.41 35.42 9.49
N ALA A 457 -26.21 34.83 9.46
CA ALA A 457 -25.93 33.57 10.15
C ALA A 457 -26.24 33.65 11.64
N ARG A 458 -25.81 34.73 12.32
CA ARG A 458 -26.09 34.97 13.74
C ARG A 458 -27.60 35.06 14.02
N LYS A 459 -28.31 35.93 13.31
CA LYS A 459 -29.77 36.14 13.49
C LYS A 459 -30.56 34.86 13.25
N ASP A 460 -30.14 34.06 12.28
CA ASP A 460 -30.80 32.78 11.98
C ASP A 460 -30.59 31.76 13.12
N ILE A 461 -29.39 31.68 13.70
CA ILE A 461 -29.12 30.85 14.89
C ILE A 461 -29.96 31.33 16.08
N GLU A 462 -29.99 32.64 16.37
CA GLU A 462 -30.77 33.25 17.46
C GLU A 462 -32.27 32.92 17.34
N LYS A 463 -32.82 32.98 16.13
CA LYS A 463 -34.22 32.61 15.86
C LYS A 463 -34.53 31.16 16.22
N TYR A 464 -33.58 30.23 16.04
CA TYR A 464 -33.75 28.83 16.45
C TYR A 464 -33.64 28.66 17.98
N LEU A 465 -32.86 29.50 18.66
CA LEU A 465 -32.80 29.54 20.12
C LEU A 465 -34.11 30.06 20.73
N GLU A 466 -34.68 31.14 20.18
CA GLU A 466 -35.92 31.75 20.68
C GLU A 466 -37.16 30.87 20.49
N LYS A 467 -37.26 30.12 19.39
CA LYS A 467 -38.40 29.22 19.13
C LYS A 467 -38.54 28.07 20.14
N GLY A 468 -37.54 27.87 21.00
CA GLY A 468 -37.55 26.85 22.05
C GLY A 468 -38.46 27.15 23.24
N THR A 469 -39.02 28.37 23.37
CA THR A 469 -39.83 28.77 24.54
C THR A 469 -41.34 28.54 24.40
N ASP A 470 -41.87 28.15 23.23
CA ASP A 470 -43.31 27.92 23.09
C ASP A 470 -43.66 26.69 22.23
N PHE A 471 -43.74 25.53 22.90
CA PHE A 471 -44.33 24.30 22.35
C PHE A 471 -45.61 23.91 23.10
N SER A 472 -46.18 24.84 23.88
CA SER A 472 -47.42 24.61 24.60
C SER A 472 -48.63 24.42 23.67
N ASP A 473 -48.51 24.84 22.41
CA ASP A 473 -49.54 24.72 21.37
C ASP A 473 -49.44 23.46 20.49
N LEU A 474 -48.42 22.62 20.64
CA LEU A 474 -48.29 21.36 19.88
C LEU A 474 -48.91 20.14 20.59
N TRP A 475 -49.50 20.37 21.77
CA TRP A 475 -50.28 19.37 22.54
C TRP A 475 -51.74 19.81 22.76
N ARG A 476 -52.30 20.65 21.89
CA ARG A 476 -53.73 20.96 21.85
C ARG A 476 -54.43 20.28 20.69
#